data_AF-T0T9B5-F1
#
_entry.id   AF-T0T9B5-F1
#
_cell.length_a   1.000
_cell.length_b   1.000
_cell.length_c   1.000
_cell.angle_alpha   90.00
_cell.angle_beta   90.00
_cell.angle_gamma   90.00
#
_symmetry.space_group_name_H-M   'P 1'
#
loop_
_entity.id
_entity.type
_entity.pdbx_description
1 polymer ?
#
loop_
_entity_poly.entity_id
_entity_poly.type
_entity_poly.pdbx_seq_one_letter_code
_entity_poly.pdbx_strand_id
1 'polypeptide(L)'
;HSIIATHKHRDDEDVLPSKNEETLFPTHSEIPDIFFDKVLVDFKLSRSEVIVLMYIYRRVWCRPNLYKKHGISQLLSLTEMVNQLDMKIEEIHQAIRKLENFGFVTTIRVGQYFVRRFFTKELDEFFAQDYDDFEV
;
A
#
# COMPACT_ATOMS: atom_id res chain seq x y z
N HIS A 1 -16.16 20.47 -41.14
CA HIS A 1 -17.18 19.39 -41.06
C HIS A 1 -16.41 18.06 -41.01
N SER A 2 -15.95 17.57 -39.86
CA SER A 2 -16.61 17.07 -38.65
C SER A 2 -17.32 15.72 -38.82
N ILE A 3 -17.09 14.88 -37.81
CA ILE A 3 -17.91 13.77 -37.29
C ILE A 3 -17.54 12.35 -37.76
N ILE A 4 -16.56 11.80 -37.04
CA ILE A 4 -16.54 10.47 -36.39
C ILE A 4 -17.81 9.64 -36.64
N ALA A 5 -17.66 8.49 -37.30
CA ALA A 5 -18.72 7.51 -37.46
C ALA A 5 -18.99 6.79 -36.12
N THR A 6 -20.15 7.08 -35.55
CA THR A 6 -20.73 6.45 -34.38
C THR A 6 -21.90 5.55 -34.78
N HIS A 7 -21.91 4.33 -34.20
CA HIS A 7 -23.07 3.53 -33.75
C HIS A 7 -23.86 2.54 -34.66
N LYS A 8 -24.19 1.40 -33.98
CA LYS A 8 -25.23 0.37 -34.16
C LYS A 8 -24.95 -0.72 -35.21
N HIS A 9 -25.04 -2.02 -34.88
CA HIS A 9 -26.12 -2.69 -34.16
C HIS A 9 -25.62 -3.73 -33.14
N ARG A 10 -26.27 -3.75 -31.97
CA ARG A 10 -26.15 -4.74 -30.90
C ARG A 10 -27.55 -5.35 -30.81
N ASP A 11 -27.69 -6.62 -31.13
CA ASP A 11 -28.90 -7.39 -30.84
C ASP A 11 -28.64 -8.20 -29.57
N ASP A 12 -29.53 -7.97 -28.61
CA ASP A 12 -29.59 -8.56 -27.28
C ASP A 12 -30.01 -10.03 -27.35
N GLU A 13 -29.38 -10.87 -26.52
CA GLU A 13 -30.02 -11.96 -25.77
C GLU A 13 -29.00 -12.52 -24.77
N ASP A 14 -29.04 -12.00 -23.54
CA ASP A 14 -29.41 -12.76 -22.33
C ASP A 14 -28.89 -12.10 -21.06
N VAL A 15 -29.85 -11.77 -20.20
CA VAL A 15 -29.66 -11.20 -18.88
C VAL A 15 -29.18 -12.30 -17.94
N LEU A 16 -27.93 -12.20 -17.49
CA LEU A 16 -27.56 -12.54 -16.13
C LEU A 16 -27.19 -11.22 -15.45
N PRO A 17 -27.78 -10.83 -14.31
CA PRO A 17 -27.13 -9.87 -13.45
C PRO A 17 -25.93 -10.61 -12.87
N SER A 18 -24.83 -10.63 -13.61
CA SER A 18 -23.54 -10.96 -13.02
C SER A 18 -23.37 -9.93 -11.92
N LYS A 19 -23.57 -10.37 -10.67
CA LYS A 19 -23.02 -9.65 -9.52
C LYS A 19 -21.60 -9.36 -9.94
N ASN A 20 -21.29 -8.07 -10.09
CA ASN A 20 -19.93 -7.63 -10.23
C ASN A 20 -19.18 -8.33 -9.09
N GLU A 21 -18.34 -9.30 -9.41
CA GLU A 21 -17.17 -9.54 -8.58
C GLU A 21 -16.39 -8.25 -8.73
N GLU A 22 -16.76 -7.27 -7.89
CA GLU A 22 -16.05 -6.02 -7.75
C GLU A 22 -14.59 -6.42 -7.58
N THR A 23 -13.77 -6.01 -8.53
CA THR A 23 -12.33 -6.23 -8.47
C THR A 23 -11.87 -5.76 -7.10
N LEU A 24 -11.51 -6.70 -6.22
CA LEU A 24 -10.96 -6.47 -4.87
C LEU A 24 -9.55 -5.86 -4.93
N PHE A 25 -9.21 -5.17 -6.02
CA PHE A 25 -7.94 -4.50 -6.22
C PHE A 25 -8.18 -3.00 -6.01
N PRO A 26 -7.94 -2.48 -4.80
CA PRO A 26 -8.12 -1.07 -4.55
C PRO A 26 -7.13 -0.32 -5.44
N THR A 27 -7.63 0.72 -6.09
CA THR A 27 -6.77 1.64 -6.81
C THR A 27 -5.82 2.29 -5.81
N HIS A 28 -4.66 2.74 -6.30
CA HIS A 28 -3.71 3.48 -5.46
C HIS A 28 -4.32 4.74 -4.83
N SER A 29 -5.46 5.24 -5.29
CA SER A 29 -6.12 6.40 -4.69
C SER A 29 -7.06 6.04 -3.53
N GLU A 30 -7.51 4.79 -3.43
CA GLU A 30 -8.45 4.30 -2.41
C GLU A 30 -7.73 3.74 -1.17
N ILE A 31 -6.42 3.51 -1.27
CA ILE A 31 -5.61 2.98 -0.16
C ILE A 31 -5.56 3.92 1.06
N PRO A 32 -5.48 5.26 0.90
CA PRO A 32 -5.62 6.17 2.04
C PRO A 32 -6.97 5.98 2.76
N ASP A 33 -8.06 5.72 2.05
CA ASP A 33 -9.37 5.50 2.67
C ASP A 33 -9.34 4.21 3.51
N ILE A 34 -8.74 3.13 2.99
CA ILE A 34 -8.50 1.90 3.76
C ILE A 34 -7.67 2.16 5.02
N PHE A 35 -6.66 3.02 4.92
CA PHE A 35 -5.85 3.42 6.07
C PHE A 35 -6.69 4.12 7.14
N PHE A 36 -7.49 5.10 6.75
CA PHE A 36 -8.32 5.86 7.68
C PHE A 36 -9.46 5.02 8.28
N ASP A 37 -10.12 4.20 7.46
CA ASP A 37 -11.35 3.50 7.84
C ASP A 37 -11.10 2.18 8.56
N LYS A 38 -9.96 1.52 8.31
CA LYS A 38 -9.62 0.23 8.92
C LYS A 38 -8.41 0.34 9.83
N VAL A 39 -7.27 0.80 9.29
CA VAL A 39 -6.01 0.75 10.04
C VAL A 39 -6.02 1.67 11.26
N LEU A 40 -6.51 2.90 11.15
CA LEU A 40 -6.58 3.81 12.31
C LEU A 40 -7.63 3.41 13.36
N VAL A 41 -8.63 2.61 12.96
CA VAL A 41 -9.65 2.09 13.88
C VAL A 41 -9.07 0.92 14.68
N ASP A 42 -8.36 0.01 14.01
CA ASP A 42 -7.84 -1.22 14.61
C ASP A 42 -6.53 -0.99 15.39
N PHE A 43 -5.74 0.02 14.99
CA PHE A 43 -4.44 0.30 15.59
C PHE A 43 -4.41 1.70 16.21
N LYS A 44 -4.05 1.77 17.49
CA LYS A 44 -3.85 3.03 18.20
C LYS A 44 -2.50 3.67 17.85
N LEU A 45 -2.43 4.26 16.66
CA LEU A 45 -1.24 4.95 16.17
C LEU A 45 -1.16 6.39 16.71
N SER A 46 0.04 6.77 17.12
CA SER A 46 0.44 8.15 17.42
C SER A 46 0.66 8.95 16.13
N ARG A 47 0.71 10.29 16.27
CA ARG A 47 0.92 11.19 15.14
C ARG A 47 2.18 10.86 14.34
N SER A 48 3.29 10.57 15.02
CA SER A 48 4.57 10.23 14.37
C SER A 48 4.46 8.94 13.57
N GLU A 49 3.83 7.90 14.13
CA GLU A 49 3.60 6.62 13.46
C GLU A 49 2.73 6.79 12.21
N VAL A 50 1.65 7.57 12.29
CA VAL A 50 0.79 7.89 11.14
C VAL A 50 1.56 8.60 10.03
N ILE A 51 2.37 9.61 10.37
CA ILE A 51 3.15 10.38 9.38
C ILE A 51 4.17 9.46 8.70
N VAL A 52 4.90 8.66 9.47
CA VAL A 52 5.91 7.73 8.94
C VAL A 52 5.27 6.68 8.05
N LEU A 53 4.16 6.07 8.48
CA LEU A 53 3.45 5.07 7.70
C LEU A 53 2.89 5.64 6.39
N MET A 54 2.30 6.83 6.42
CA MET A 54 1.81 7.51 5.22
C MET A 54 2.94 7.93 4.26
N TYR A 55 4.11 8.29 4.80
CA TYR A 55 5.28 8.58 3.99
C TYR A 55 5.77 7.32 3.27
N ILE A 56 5.90 6.21 4.00
CA ILE A 56 6.26 4.90 3.45
C ILE A 56 5.27 4.52 2.35
N TYR A 57 3.97 4.67 2.62
CA TYR A 57 2.91 4.43 1.65
C TYR A 57 3.10 5.18 0.33
N ARG A 58 3.38 6.48 0.38
CA ARG A 58 3.57 7.28 -0.84
C ARG A 58 4.86 6.95 -1.58
N ARG A 59 5.93 6.65 -0.85
CA ARG A 59 7.25 6.40 -1.44
C ARG A 59 7.34 5.02 -2.06
N VAL A 60 6.70 4.04 -1.43
CA VAL A 60 6.80 2.63 -1.77
C VAL A 60 5.56 2.14 -2.50
N TRP A 61 4.39 2.23 -1.86
CA TRP A 61 3.19 1.53 -2.34
C TRP A 61 2.53 2.24 -3.52
N CYS A 62 2.69 3.56 -3.67
CA CYS A 62 2.16 4.31 -4.82
C CYS A 62 3.00 4.19 -6.11
N ARG A 63 4.19 3.57 -6.05
CA ARG A 63 5.11 3.50 -7.19
C ARG A 63 5.11 2.09 -7.78
N PRO A 64 5.30 1.94 -9.11
CA PRO A 64 5.44 0.62 -9.71
C PRO A 64 6.56 -0.19 -9.04
N ASN A 65 6.21 -1.30 -8.42
CA ASN A 65 7.18 -2.22 -7.82
C ASN A 65 7.79 -3.09 -8.92
N LEU A 66 8.94 -2.67 -9.45
CA LEU A 66 9.68 -3.42 -10.49
C LEU A 66 10.16 -4.80 -10.01
N TYR A 67 10.25 -4.99 -8.70
CA TYR A 67 10.63 -6.26 -8.09
C TYR A 67 9.44 -6.94 -7.43
N LYS A 68 8.20 -6.70 -7.92
CA LYS A 68 6.98 -7.31 -7.36
C LYS A 68 7.13 -8.81 -7.15
N LYS A 69 7.78 -9.49 -8.10
CA LYS A 69 8.13 -10.92 -8.00
C LYS A 69 8.86 -11.18 -6.70
N HIS A 70 9.99 -10.51 -6.46
CA HIS A 70 10.79 -10.65 -5.24
C HIS A 70 10.34 -9.74 -4.08
N GLY A 71 9.13 -9.17 -4.11
CA GLY A 71 8.62 -8.24 -3.11
C GLY A 71 9.42 -6.94 -2.89
N ILE A 72 10.58 -6.72 -3.53
CA ILE A 72 11.55 -5.71 -3.08
C ILE A 72 11.15 -4.29 -3.41
N SER A 73 10.63 -3.57 -2.40
CA SER A 73 10.55 -2.12 -2.48
C SER A 73 11.93 -1.46 -2.32
N GLN A 74 12.05 -0.24 -2.83
CA GLN A 74 13.26 0.57 -2.74
C GLN A 74 13.75 0.68 -1.29
N LEU A 75 15.04 0.39 -1.10
CA LEU A 75 15.74 0.63 0.16
C LEU A 75 15.52 2.08 0.60
N LEU A 76 14.83 2.25 1.72
CA LEU A 76 14.48 3.57 2.22
C LEU A 76 15.48 3.97 3.32
N SER A 77 16.22 5.05 3.07
CA SER A 77 17.16 5.57 4.06
C SER A 77 16.42 6.31 5.17
N LEU A 78 16.69 5.96 6.43
CA LEU A 78 16.17 6.70 7.58
C LEU A 78 16.60 8.17 7.55
N THR A 79 17.83 8.45 7.09
CA THR A 79 18.33 9.83 7.00
C THR A 79 17.55 10.65 5.97
N GLU A 80 17.11 10.04 4.86
CA GLU A 80 16.24 10.71 3.89
C GLU A 80 14.89 11.01 4.53
N MET A 81 14.33 10.04 5.27
CA MET A 81 13.05 10.20 5.96
C MET A 81 13.08 11.32 7.01
N VAL A 82 14.16 11.41 7.79
CA VAL A 82 14.40 12.50 8.77
C VAL A 82 14.35 13.85 8.07
N ASN A 83 15.08 14.00 6.97
CA ASN A 83 15.16 15.25 6.23
C ASN A 83 13.82 15.63 5.56
N GLN A 84 13.04 14.65 5.11
CA GLN A 84 11.76 14.89 4.43
C GLN A 84 10.62 15.18 5.41
N LEU A 85 10.64 14.56 6.59
CA LEU A 85 9.57 14.69 7.60
C LEU A 85 9.85 15.77 8.65
N ASP A 86 11.06 16.33 8.68
CA ASP A 86 11.51 17.29 9.70
C ASP A 86 11.24 16.77 11.13
N MET A 87 11.54 15.48 11.33
CA MET A 87 11.39 14.77 12.60
C MET A 87 12.75 14.37 13.15
N LYS A 88 12.85 14.24 14.47
CA LYS A 88 14.10 13.75 15.07
C LYS A 88 14.36 12.31 14.68
N ILE A 89 15.63 11.96 14.49
CA ILE A 89 16.02 10.60 14.10
C ILE A 89 15.54 9.55 15.11
N GLU A 90 15.56 9.89 16.40
CA GLU A 90 15.07 9.04 17.49
C GLU A 90 13.56 8.79 17.37
N GLU A 91 12.78 9.80 16.99
CA GLU A 91 11.33 9.69 16.81
C GLU A 91 11.00 8.79 15.62
N ILE A 92 11.73 8.93 14.51
CA ILE A 92 11.58 8.05 13.35
C ILE A 92 11.96 6.61 13.70
N HIS A 93 13.07 6.39 14.42
CA HIS A 93 13.46 5.05 14.86
C HIS A 93 12.40 4.40 15.75
N GLN A 94 11.84 5.15 16.69
CA GLN A 94 10.78 4.66 17.57
C GLN A 94 9.51 4.34 16.79
N ALA A 95 9.10 5.22 15.87
CA ALA A 95 7.93 5.01 15.03
C ALA A 95 8.09 3.77 14.15
N ILE A 96 9.22 3.63 13.44
CA ILE A 96 9.50 2.46 12.59
C ILE A 96 9.46 1.17 13.40
N ARG A 97 10.09 1.15 14.59
CA ARG A 97 10.07 -0.03 15.46
C ARG A 97 8.65 -0.39 15.91
N LYS A 98 7.80 0.60 16.16
CA LYS A 98 6.38 0.37 16.51
C LYS A 98 5.59 -0.15 15.32
N LEU A 99 5.76 0.43 14.13
CA LEU A 99 5.15 -0.05 12.88
C LEU A 99 5.60 -1.47 12.54
N GLU A 100 6.85 -1.82 12.83
CA GLU A 100 7.36 -3.19 12.70
C GLU A 100 6.71 -4.15 13.69
N ASN A 101 6.54 -3.75 14.95
CA ASN A 101 5.81 -4.56 15.93
C ASN A 101 4.33 -4.77 15.56
N PHE A 102 3.71 -3.80 14.88
CA PHE A 102 2.35 -3.94 14.33
C PHE A 102 2.32 -4.80 13.06
N GLY A 103 3.48 -5.18 12.51
CA GLY A 103 3.59 -6.01 11.32
C GLY A 103 3.35 -5.26 10.01
N PHE A 104 3.42 -3.93 10.02
CA PHE A 104 3.23 -3.08 8.83
C PHE A 104 4.47 -3.00 7.94
N VAL A 105 5.65 -3.09 8.57
CA VAL A 105 6.94 -3.09 7.89
C VAL A 105 7.81 -4.19 8.49
N THR A 106 8.84 -4.62 7.76
CA THR A 106 9.74 -5.67 8.24
C THR A 106 11.18 -5.30 7.91
N THR A 107 12.07 -5.40 8.88
CA THR A 107 13.50 -5.19 8.66
C THR A 107 14.10 -6.46 8.06
N ILE A 108 14.75 -6.33 6.90
CA ILE A 108 15.55 -7.43 6.33
C ILE A 108 16.99 -7.38 6.89
N ARG A 109 17.55 -6.19 7.05
CA ARG A 109 18.92 -5.99 7.56
C ARG A 109 19.01 -4.71 8.42
N VAL A 110 19.91 -4.71 9.40
CA VAL A 110 20.14 -3.55 10.28
C VAL A 110 20.38 -2.28 9.47
N GLY A 111 19.53 -1.26 9.67
CA GLY A 111 19.60 0.04 8.99
C GLY A 111 18.96 0.08 7.59
N GLN A 112 18.40 -1.04 7.11
CA GLN A 112 17.71 -1.14 5.83
C GLN A 112 16.32 -1.76 6.04
N TYR A 113 15.30 -0.93 5.92
CA TYR A 113 13.91 -1.36 6.11
C TYR A 113 13.29 -1.74 4.77
N PHE A 114 12.53 -2.82 4.82
CA PHE A 114 11.74 -3.28 3.71
C PHE A 114 10.27 -3.06 4.00
N VAL A 115 9.56 -2.76 2.94
CA VAL A 115 8.16 -2.39 3.02
C VAL A 115 7.42 -3.41 2.17
N ARG A 116 6.96 -4.49 2.83
CA ARG A 116 6.43 -5.70 2.19
C ARG A 116 4.92 -5.72 2.04
N ARG A 117 4.21 -5.06 2.95
CA ARG A 117 2.77 -5.23 3.15
C ARG A 117 2.04 -3.94 2.92
N PHE A 118 0.84 -3.94 2.37
CA PHE A 118 0.07 -2.73 2.08
C PHE A 118 -0.30 -1.99 3.37
N PHE A 119 -0.69 -2.76 4.39
CA PHE A 119 -0.69 -2.36 5.80
C PHE A 119 -0.57 -3.60 6.67
N THR A 120 -1.46 -4.58 6.52
CA THR A 120 -1.43 -5.84 7.27
C THR A 120 -1.53 -7.03 6.32
N LYS A 121 -1.07 -8.21 6.75
CA LYS A 121 -1.20 -9.45 5.97
C LYS A 121 -2.66 -9.74 5.61
N GLU A 122 -3.58 -9.48 6.53
CA GLU A 122 -5.03 -9.68 6.33
C GLU A 122 -5.59 -8.75 5.26
N LEU A 123 -5.19 -7.48 5.24
CA LEU A 123 -5.61 -6.54 4.20
C LEU A 123 -4.98 -6.88 2.84
N ASP A 124 -3.72 -7.31 2.84
CA ASP A 124 -3.03 -7.76 1.64
C ASP A 124 -3.77 -8.96 1.02
N GLU A 125 -4.11 -9.97 1.83
CA GLU A 125 -4.89 -11.14 1.40
C GLU A 125 -6.29 -10.74 0.92
N PHE A 126 -6.98 -9.88 1.66
CA PHE A 126 -8.32 -9.41 1.30
C PHE A 126 -8.34 -8.67 -0.04
N PHE A 127 -7.29 -7.89 -0.33
CA PHE A 127 -7.15 -7.15 -1.57
C PHE A 127 -6.29 -7.87 -2.62
N ALA A 128 -6.14 -9.19 -2.47
CA ALA A 128 -5.44 -10.10 -3.38
C ALA A 128 -4.04 -9.60 -3.78
N GLN A 129 -3.33 -8.96 -2.85
CA GLN A 129 -1.95 -8.54 -3.04
C GLN A 129 -1.03 -9.76 -2.89
N ASP A 130 -0.38 -10.15 -3.99
CA ASP A 130 0.62 -11.22 -4.00
C ASP A 130 2.05 -10.65 -3.93
N TYR A 131 2.86 -11.22 -3.04
CA TYR A 131 4.29 -10.93 -2.90
C TYR A 131 5.02 -12.28 -2.67
N ASP A 132 6.26 -12.45 -3.17
CA ASP A 132 7.05 -13.67 -2.85
C ASP A 132 7.15 -13.84 -1.33
N ASP A 133 7.00 -15.09 -0.87
CA ASP A 133 7.01 -15.40 0.55
C ASP A 133 8.44 -15.43 1.13
N PHE A 134 8.84 -14.40 1.88
CA PHE A 134 10.14 -14.33 2.56
C PHE A 134 10.09 -14.80 4.02
N GLU A 135 8.94 -15.29 4.49
CA GLU A 135 8.84 -15.95 5.80
C GLU A 135 9.48 -17.35 5.67
N VAL A 136 10.70 -17.49 6.20
CA VAL A 136 11.41 -18.77 6.38
C VAL A 136 11.21 -19.26 7.80
#